data_AF-A0A7C2L6J4-F1
#
_entry.id   AF-A0A7C2L6J4-F1
#
_cell.length_a   1.000
_cell.length_b   1.000
_cell.length_c   1.000
_cell.angle_alpha   90.00
_cell.angle_beta   90.00
_cell.angle_gamma   90.00
#
_symmetry.space_group_name_H-M   'P 1'
#
loop_
_entity.id
_entity.type
_entity.pdbx_description
1 polymer ?
#
loop_
_entity_poly.entity_id
_entity_poly.type
_entity_poly.pdbx_seq_one_letter_code
_entity_poly.pdbx_strand_id
1 'polypeptide(L)'
;MEGSGGEIAGPLVRIGGLIAFVLGVFEVVKGLLLLALVQAAGRLLSGAWLLSSIFPELGWLLSLAPVSGAALAAAHIVAGAVYAAAARSLIKAPVPMPPEERDKWTTVLAVLAAVAIILNLHGLLLALGLSLAGLLLGAAEATQQSAETRPS
;
A
#
# COMPACT_ATOMS: atom_id res chain seq x y z
N MET A 1 27.03 19.42 17.57
CA MET A 1 27.00 17.96 17.32
C MET A 1 26.17 17.78 16.08
N GLU A 2 26.81 17.35 14.99
CA GLU A 2 26.26 17.36 13.63
C GLU A 2 25.00 16.50 13.52
N GLY A 3 24.01 17.03 12.82
CA GLY A 3 22.68 16.48 12.64
C GLY A 3 22.67 15.20 11.82
N SER A 4 22.67 14.06 12.52
CA SER A 4 22.57 12.72 11.93
C SER A 4 21.15 12.39 11.44
N GLY A 5 20.11 13.04 11.97
CA GLY A 5 18.72 12.66 11.67
C GLY A 5 18.26 13.14 10.29
N GLY A 6 18.74 14.31 9.86
CA GLY A 6 18.42 14.92 8.58
C GLY A 6 19.05 14.19 7.40
N GLU A 7 20.28 13.70 7.58
CA GLU A 7 20.97 12.86 6.58
C GLU A 7 20.30 11.51 6.37
N ILE A 8 19.68 10.93 7.41
CA ILE A 8 19.06 9.60 7.37
C ILE A 8 17.57 9.68 6.98
N ALA A 9 16.91 10.82 7.21
CA ALA A 9 15.50 11.06 6.87
C ALA A 9 15.21 10.85 5.37
N GLY A 10 16.01 11.44 4.48
CA GLY A 10 15.87 11.27 3.03
C GLY A 10 15.99 9.82 2.56
N PRO A 11 17.07 9.10 2.94
CA PRO A 11 17.23 7.68 2.68
C PRO A 11 16.08 6.82 3.22
N LEU A 12 15.60 7.05 4.44
CA LEU A 12 14.48 6.31 5.04
C LEU A 12 13.20 6.46 4.22
N VAL A 13 12.84 7.69 3.84
CA VAL A 13 11.66 7.96 3.01
C VAL A 13 11.78 7.24 1.66
N ARG A 14 12.96 7.29 1.03
CA ARG A 14 13.21 6.67 -0.28
C ARG A 14 13.22 5.15 -0.22
N ILE A 15 13.85 4.55 0.80
CA ILE A 15 13.88 3.10 0.98
C ILE A 15 12.48 2.58 1.29
N GLY A 16 11.76 3.21 2.22
CA GLY A 16 10.38 2.84 2.55
C GLY A 16 9.47 2.97 1.32
N GLY A 17 9.64 4.06 0.55
CA GLY A 17 8.93 4.28 -0.70
C GLY A 17 9.27 3.21 -1.74
N LEU A 18 10.54 2.84 -1.91
CA LEU A 18 10.95 1.82 -2.87
C LEU A 18 10.37 0.44 -2.53
N ILE A 19 10.42 0.06 -1.25
CA ILE A 19 9.82 -1.20 -0.77
C ILE A 19 8.30 -1.17 -1.01
N ALA A 20 7.62 -0.08 -0.64
CA ALA A 20 6.18 0.07 -0.86
C ALA A 20 5.82 0.03 -2.35
N PHE A 21 6.66 0.57 -3.23
CA PHE A 21 6.48 0.50 -4.67
C PHE A 21 6.54 -0.95 -5.18
N VAL A 22 7.59 -1.69 -4.81
CA VAL A 22 7.77 -3.09 -5.23
C VAL A 22 6.61 -3.96 -4.71
N LEU A 23 6.24 -3.79 -3.44
CA LEU A 23 5.12 -4.52 -2.85
C LEU A 23 3.78 -4.14 -3.49
N GLY A 24 3.56 -2.87 -3.81
CA GLY A 24 2.38 -2.42 -4.53
C GLY A 24 2.26 -3.08 -5.91
N VAL A 25 3.34 -3.14 -6.69
CA VAL A 25 3.38 -3.84 -7.98
C VAL A 25 3.13 -5.35 -7.79
N PHE A 26 3.71 -5.95 -6.76
CA PHE A 26 3.49 -7.36 -6.45
C PHE A 26 2.02 -7.67 -6.15
N GLU A 27 1.33 -6.81 -5.39
CA GLU A 27 -0.10 -6.95 -5.13
C GLU A 27 -0.95 -6.83 -6.40
N VAL A 28 -0.56 -5.98 -7.36
CA VAL A 28 -1.20 -5.94 -8.70
C VAL A 28 -1.06 -7.29 -9.39
N VAL A 29 0.15 -7.86 -9.44
CA VAL A 29 0.40 -9.16 -10.07
C VAL A 29 -0.41 -10.27 -9.39
N LYS A 30 -0.43 -10.30 -8.05
CA LYS A 30 -1.23 -11.24 -7.28
C LYS A 30 -2.71 -11.10 -7.58
N GLY A 31 -3.23 -9.88 -7.66
CA GLY A 31 -4.61 -9.61 -8.04
C GLY A 31 -4.94 -10.09 -9.46
N LEU A 32 -4.05 -9.90 -10.42
CA LEU A 32 -4.21 -10.42 -11.79
C LEU A 32 -4.21 -11.96 -11.82
N LEU A 33 -3.33 -12.61 -11.04
CA LEU A 33 -3.29 -14.07 -10.91
C LEU A 33 -4.58 -14.60 -10.28
N LEU A 34 -5.07 -13.95 -9.22
CA LEU A 34 -6.36 -14.28 -8.59
C LEU A 34 -7.51 -14.14 -9.59
N LEU A 35 -7.52 -13.05 -10.38
CA LEU A 35 -8.55 -12.85 -11.39
C LEU A 35 -8.53 -13.96 -12.45
N ALA A 36 -7.34 -14.34 -12.93
CA ALA A 36 -7.18 -15.43 -13.88
C ALA A 36 -7.64 -16.78 -13.29
N LEU A 37 -7.27 -17.06 -12.03
CA LEU A 37 -7.69 -18.26 -11.32
C LEU A 37 -9.22 -18.31 -11.14
N VAL A 38 -9.83 -17.19 -10.77
CA VAL A 38 -11.28 -17.07 -10.60
C VAL A 38 -12.01 -17.29 -11.92
N GLN A 39 -11.51 -16.74 -13.03
CA GLN A 39 -12.08 -17.00 -14.34
C GLN A 39 -11.94 -18.47 -14.77
N ALA A 40 -10.78 -19.09 -14.51
CA ALA A 40 -10.56 -20.50 -14.78
C ALA A 40 -11.49 -21.40 -13.93
N ALA A 41 -11.63 -21.10 -12.64
CA ALA A 41 -12.53 -21.78 -11.73
C ALA A 41 -14.00 -21.58 -12.15
N GLY A 42 -14.40 -20.38 -12.54
CA GLY A 42 -15.75 -20.09 -13.04
C GLY A 42 -16.10 -20.93 -14.28
N ARG A 43 -15.15 -21.11 -15.21
CA ARG A 43 -15.33 -22.00 -16.37
C ARG A 43 -15.49 -23.47 -15.98
N LEU A 44 -14.67 -23.95 -15.04
CA LEU A 44 -14.79 -25.33 -14.52
C LEU A 44 -16.13 -25.55 -13.79
N LEU A 45 -16.56 -24.58 -12.98
CA LEU A 45 -17.81 -24.62 -12.24
C LEU A 45 -19.04 -24.47 -13.14
N SER A 46 -18.94 -23.77 -14.28
CA SER A 46 -20.01 -23.74 -15.28
C SER A 46 -20.31 -25.12 -15.90
N GLY A 47 -19.33 -26.04 -15.87
CA GLY A 47 -19.51 -27.45 -16.21
C GLY A 47 -20.05 -28.32 -15.05
N ALA A 48 -20.09 -27.79 -13.82
CA ALA A 48 -20.55 -28.49 -12.62
C ALA A 48 -22.07 -28.42 -12.41
N TRP A 49 -22.85 -28.21 -13.48
CA TRP A 49 -24.31 -28.18 -13.46
C TRP A 49 -24.92 -29.44 -12.82
N LEU A 50 -24.22 -30.58 -12.96
CA LEU A 50 -24.55 -31.85 -12.33
C LEU A 50 -24.46 -31.81 -10.79
N LEU A 51 -23.47 -31.13 -10.22
CA LEU A 51 -23.30 -30.98 -8.76
C LEU A 51 -24.38 -30.07 -8.16
N SER A 52 -24.78 -29.01 -8.89
CA SER A 52 -25.86 -28.12 -8.45
C SER A 52 -27.24 -28.78 -8.42
N SER A 53 -27.45 -29.82 -9.25
CA SER A 53 -28.68 -30.63 -9.25
C SER A 53 -28.74 -31.65 -8.11
N ILE A 54 -27.58 -32.07 -7.59
CA ILE A 54 -27.48 -33.05 -6.49
C ILE A 54 -27.45 -32.35 -5.12
N PHE A 55 -26.86 -31.15 -5.04
CA PHE A 55 -26.77 -30.35 -3.80
C PHE A 55 -27.19 -28.89 -4.05
N PRO A 56 -28.50 -28.58 -4.08
CA PRO A 56 -29.00 -27.23 -4.34
C PRO A 56 -28.53 -26.20 -3.28
N GLU A 57 -28.36 -26.63 -2.03
CA GLU A 57 -27.78 -25.84 -0.92
C GLU A 57 -26.31 -25.45 -1.16
N LEU A 58 -25.56 -26.16 -2.02
CA LEU A 58 -24.19 -25.81 -2.38
C LEU A 58 -24.11 -24.97 -3.66
N GLY A 59 -25.17 -25.00 -4.48
CA GLY A 59 -25.24 -24.27 -5.75
C GLY A 59 -25.12 -22.75 -5.57
N TRP A 60 -25.75 -22.18 -4.52
CA TRP A 60 -25.67 -20.75 -4.25
C TRP A 60 -24.27 -20.33 -3.77
N LEU A 61 -23.61 -21.12 -2.91
CA LEU A 61 -22.23 -20.89 -2.48
C LEU A 61 -21.24 -20.96 -3.65
N LEU A 62 -21.41 -21.94 -4.53
CA LEU A 62 -20.61 -22.08 -5.75
C LEU A 62 -20.82 -20.94 -6.73
N SER A 63 -22.02 -20.33 -6.76
CA SER A 63 -22.32 -19.15 -7.59
C SER A 63 -21.72 -17.85 -7.06
N LEU A 64 -21.48 -17.75 -5.74
CA LEU A 64 -20.87 -16.58 -5.12
C LEU A 64 -19.34 -16.57 -5.25
N ALA A 65 -18.69 -17.73 -5.31
CA ALA A 65 -17.23 -17.85 -5.34
C ALA A 65 -16.56 -17.09 -6.51
N PRO A 66 -17.10 -17.11 -7.76
CA PRO A 66 -16.52 -16.32 -8.85
C PRO A 66 -16.68 -14.81 -8.65
N VAL A 67 -17.81 -14.37 -8.09
CA VAL A 67 -18.11 -12.95 -7.88
C VAL A 67 -17.26 -12.38 -6.74
N SER A 68 -17.21 -13.07 -5.61
CA SER A 68 -16.40 -12.67 -4.45
C SER A 68 -14.90 -12.75 -4.76
N GLY A 69 -14.47 -13.76 -5.52
CA GLY A 69 -13.10 -13.89 -5.99
C GLY A 69 -12.69 -12.76 -6.94
N ALA A 70 -13.56 -12.36 -7.87
CA ALA A 70 -13.29 -11.24 -8.77
C ALA A 70 -13.24 -9.90 -8.03
N ALA A 71 -14.13 -9.69 -7.05
CA ALA A 71 -14.10 -8.51 -6.20
C ALA A 71 -12.82 -8.43 -5.37
N LEU A 72 -12.37 -9.55 -4.79
CA LEU A 72 -11.11 -9.63 -4.05
C LEU A 72 -9.91 -9.35 -4.98
N ALA A 73 -9.90 -9.94 -6.17
CA ALA A 73 -8.86 -9.70 -7.16
C ALA A 73 -8.79 -8.21 -7.56
N ALA A 74 -9.94 -7.58 -7.81
CA ALA A 74 -10.03 -6.16 -8.09
C ALA A 74 -9.51 -5.31 -6.92
N ALA A 75 -9.83 -5.67 -5.68
CA ALA A 75 -9.31 -4.97 -4.50
C ALA A 75 -7.77 -5.01 -4.43
N HIS A 76 -7.15 -6.17 -4.68
CA HIS A 76 -5.69 -6.28 -4.75
C HIS A 76 -5.08 -5.45 -5.88
N ILE A 77 -5.68 -5.48 -7.08
CA ILE A 77 -5.20 -4.69 -8.23
C ILE A 77 -5.27 -3.20 -7.93
N VAL A 78 -6.42 -2.70 -7.48
CA VAL A 78 -6.63 -1.27 -7.22
C VAL A 78 -5.75 -0.81 -6.07
N ALA A 79 -5.75 -1.52 -4.94
CA ALA A 79 -4.92 -1.16 -3.80
C ALA A 79 -3.44 -1.16 -4.17
N GLY A 80 -2.94 -2.23 -4.81
CA GLY A 80 -1.57 -2.35 -5.26
C GLY A 80 -1.14 -1.22 -6.19
N ALA A 81 -2.00 -0.85 -7.15
CA ALA A 81 -1.75 0.26 -8.07
C ALA A 81 -1.69 1.61 -7.34
N VAL A 82 -2.59 1.85 -6.38
CA VAL A 82 -2.60 3.07 -5.55
C VAL A 82 -1.34 3.15 -4.70
N TYR A 83 -0.91 2.06 -4.05
CA TYR A 83 0.35 2.01 -3.30
C TYR A 83 1.54 2.30 -4.20
N ALA A 84 1.63 1.65 -5.36
CA ALA A 84 2.75 1.86 -6.27
C ALA A 84 2.79 3.30 -6.80
N ALA A 85 1.64 3.89 -7.15
CA ALA A 85 1.58 5.27 -7.62
C ALA A 85 1.97 6.29 -6.54
N ALA A 86 1.46 6.10 -5.32
CA ALA A 86 1.80 6.95 -4.18
C ALA A 86 3.29 6.82 -3.82
N ALA A 87 3.79 5.60 -3.72
CA ALA A 87 5.19 5.32 -3.41
C ALA A 87 6.14 5.90 -4.46
N ARG A 88 5.82 5.76 -5.76
CA ARG A 88 6.61 6.36 -6.85
C ARG A 88 6.69 7.88 -6.74
N SER A 89 5.59 8.51 -6.34
CA SER A 89 5.52 9.96 -6.16
C SER A 89 6.32 10.39 -4.92
N LEU A 90 6.23 9.62 -3.83
CA LEU A 90 6.97 9.87 -2.58
C LEU A 90 8.48 9.76 -2.76
N ILE A 91 8.97 8.76 -3.51
CA ILE A 91 10.41 8.57 -3.76
C ILE A 91 11.04 9.80 -4.43
N LYS A 92 10.27 10.53 -5.25
CA LYS A 92 10.72 11.71 -5.99
C LYS A 92 10.59 13.01 -5.19
N ALA A 93 9.87 12.98 -4.08
CA ALA A 93 9.60 14.18 -3.30
C ALA A 93 10.91 14.68 -2.63
N PRO A 94 11.10 16.01 -2.56
CA PRO A 94 12.28 16.58 -1.91
C PRO A 94 12.22 16.32 -0.40
N VAL A 95 13.34 15.88 0.20
CA VAL A 95 13.46 15.71 1.65
C VAL A 95 14.66 16.52 2.12
N PRO A 96 14.52 17.41 3.13
CA PRO A 96 13.31 17.68 3.92
C PRO A 96 12.18 18.39 3.12
N MET A 97 10.94 18.02 3.39
CA MET A 97 9.74 18.59 2.75
C MET A 97 9.29 19.89 3.44
N PRO A 98 8.68 20.84 2.71
CA PRO A 98 7.98 21.94 3.34
C PRO A 98 6.80 21.45 4.20
N PRO A 99 6.42 22.17 5.27
CA PRO A 99 5.44 21.68 6.26
C PRO A 99 4.10 21.24 5.65
N GLU A 100 3.55 22.03 4.72
CA GLU A 100 2.27 21.72 4.05
C GLU A 100 2.34 20.42 3.24
N GLU A 101 3.44 20.20 2.52
CA GLU A 101 3.63 19.00 1.70
C GLU A 101 3.87 17.77 2.57
N ARG A 102 4.61 17.93 3.67
CA ARG A 102 4.83 16.88 4.67
C ARG A 102 3.51 16.43 5.29
N ASP A 103 2.67 17.36 5.74
CA ASP A 103 1.40 17.04 6.42
C ASP A 103 0.43 16.33 5.46
N LYS A 104 0.43 16.73 4.18
CA LYS A 104 -0.26 16.01 3.11
C LYS A 104 0.25 14.58 2.97
N TRP A 105 1.57 14.38 2.90
CA TRP A 105 2.15 13.05 2.78
C TRP A 105 1.91 12.17 4.01
N THR A 106 1.99 12.72 5.21
CA THR A 106 1.65 12.02 6.45
C THR A 106 0.19 11.54 6.42
N THR A 107 -0.74 12.38 5.95
CA THR A 107 -2.15 12.00 5.79
C THR A 107 -2.32 10.88 4.76
N VAL A 108 -1.67 11.01 3.60
CA VAL A 108 -1.70 9.96 2.55
C VAL A 108 -1.16 8.64 3.09
N LEU A 109 -0.01 8.65 3.76
CA LEU A 109 0.60 7.46 4.35
C LEU A 109 -0.29 6.84 5.43
N ALA A 110 -0.97 7.63 6.25
CA ALA A 110 -1.90 7.14 7.26
C ALA A 110 -3.14 6.46 6.64
N VAL A 111 -3.72 7.06 5.60
CA VAL A 111 -4.85 6.45 4.86
C VAL A 111 -4.40 5.14 4.20
N LEU A 112 -3.23 5.15 3.56
CA LEU A 112 -2.63 3.97 2.94
C LEU A 112 -2.32 2.87 3.97
N ALA A 113 -1.87 3.23 5.18
CA ALA A 113 -1.67 2.28 6.26
C ALA A 113 -2.99 1.66 6.73
N ALA A 114 -4.08 2.44 6.84
CA ALA A 114 -5.39 1.91 7.19
C ALA A 114 -5.92 0.89 6.16
N VAL A 115 -5.76 1.20 4.86
CA VAL A 115 -6.11 0.25 3.78
C VAL A 115 -5.27 -1.03 3.88
N ALA A 116 -3.99 -0.91 4.26
CA ALA A 116 -3.09 -2.05 4.38
C ALA A 116 -3.48 -2.95 5.56
N ILE A 117 -4.01 -2.38 6.65
CA ILE A 117 -4.57 -3.14 7.78
C ILE A 117 -5.82 -3.92 7.32
N ILE A 118 -6.75 -3.26 6.62
CA ILE A 118 -8.00 -3.89 6.15
C ILE A 118 -7.71 -5.07 5.22
N LEU A 119 -6.72 -4.93 4.35
CA LEU A 119 -6.30 -5.97 3.40
C LEU A 119 -5.22 -6.92 3.96
N ASN A 120 -4.85 -6.76 5.23
CA ASN A 120 -3.86 -7.58 5.94
C ASN A 120 -2.45 -7.61 5.28
N LEU A 121 -2.02 -6.47 4.73
CA LEU A 121 -0.78 -6.29 3.96
C LEU A 121 0.38 -5.81 4.86
N HIS A 122 0.87 -6.69 5.73
CA HIS A 122 1.90 -6.39 6.73
C HIS A 122 3.20 -5.79 6.16
N GLY A 123 3.67 -6.29 5.00
CA GLY A 123 4.87 -5.76 4.37
C GLY A 123 4.72 -4.30 3.94
N LEU A 124 3.53 -3.92 3.45
CA LEU A 124 3.22 -2.55 3.08
C LEU A 124 3.12 -1.65 4.32
N LEU A 125 2.54 -2.13 5.42
CA LEU A 125 2.51 -1.40 6.69
C LEU A 125 3.91 -1.04 7.19
N LEU A 126 4.84 -2.00 7.17
CA LEU A 126 6.23 -1.76 7.57
C LEU A 126 6.92 -0.74 6.66
N ALA A 127 6.72 -0.86 5.33
CA ALA A 127 7.31 0.06 4.36
C ALA A 127 6.79 1.50 4.53
N LEU A 128 5.47 1.66 4.74
CA LEU A 128 4.82 2.94 5.00
C LEU A 128 5.27 3.53 6.33
N GLY A 129 5.41 2.70 7.37
CA GLY A 129 5.93 3.11 8.68
C GLY A 129 7.37 3.62 8.60
N LEU A 130 8.22 2.98 7.78
CA LEU A 130 9.58 3.43 7.54
C LEU A 130 9.63 4.80 6.87
N SER A 131 8.78 5.02 5.86
CA SER A 131 8.65 6.33 5.22
C SER A 131 8.10 7.39 6.16
N LEU A 132 7.13 7.05 7.01
CA LEU A 132 6.57 7.96 8.00
C LEU A 132 7.63 8.38 9.04
N ALA A 133 8.43 7.44 9.53
CA ALA A 133 9.53 7.71 10.43
C ALA A 133 10.55 8.68 9.80
N GLY A 134 10.90 8.46 8.53
CA GLY A 134 11.78 9.36 7.78
C GLY A 134 11.22 10.79 7.65
N LEU A 135 9.92 10.94 7.38
CA LEU A 135 9.26 12.25 7.30
C LEU A 135 9.25 13.00 8.64
N LEU A 136 9.02 12.28 9.74
CA LEU A 136 8.99 12.86 11.09
C LEU A 136 10.38 13.25 11.59
N LEU A 137 11.41 12.45 11.28
CA LEU A 137 12.80 12.77 11.59
C LEU A 137 13.25 14.04 10.84
N GLY A 138 12.94 14.14 9.55
CA GLY A 138 13.25 15.35 8.76
C GLY A 138 12.55 16.60 9.27
N ALA A 139 11.38 16.47 9.90
CA ALA A 139 10.65 17.58 10.51
C ALA A 139 11.28 18.07 11.82
N ALA A 140 11.75 17.14 12.67
CA ALA A 140 12.38 17.46 13.93
C ALA A 140 13.68 18.27 13.73
N GLU A 141 14.48 17.90 12.72
CA GLU A 141 15.73 18.60 12.37
C GLU A 141 15.47 20.04 11.90
N ALA A 142 14.52 20.23 10.97
CA ALA A 142 14.19 21.54 10.42
C ALA A 142 13.69 22.53 11.50
N THR A 143 13.03 21.99 12.53
CA THR A 143 12.52 22.76 13.67
C THR A 143 13.66 23.17 14.62
N GLN A 144 14.61 22.27 14.90
CA GLN A 144 15.79 22.57 15.74
C GLN A 144 16.69 23.63 15.08
N GLN A 145 16.96 23.49 13.79
CA GLN A 145 17.83 24.42 13.06
C GLN A 145 17.25 25.84 12.96
N SER A 146 15.91 25.96 12.91
CA SER A 146 15.21 27.26 12.98
C SER A 146 15.20 27.89 14.38
N ALA A 147 15.29 27.07 15.43
CA ALA A 147 15.37 27.56 16.82
C ALA A 147 16.78 28.06 17.16
N GLU A 148 17.81 27.44 16.60
CA GLU A 148 19.23 27.78 16.84
C GLU A 148 19.69 29.05 16.10
N THR A 149 18.98 29.45 15.03
CA THR A 149 19.31 30.61 14.18
C THR A 149 18.54 31.89 14.53
N ARG A 150 17.66 31.88 15.54
CA ARG A 150 17.01 33.11 16.02
C ARG A 150 17.99 33.93 16.86
N PRO A 151 18.32 35.17 16.48
CA PRO A 151 19.13 36.04 17.31
C PRO A 151 18.36 36.38 18.60
N SER A 152 19.02 36.18 19.73
CA SER A 152 18.60 36.65 21.07
C SER A 152 18.70 38.17 21.18
#